data_AF-A0A970TXL4-F1
#
_entry.id   AF-A0A970TXL4-F1
#
_cell.length_a   1.000
_cell.length_b   1.000
_cell.length_c   1.000
_cell.angle_alpha   90.00
_cell.angle_beta   90.00
_cell.angle_gamma   90.00
#
_symmetry.space_group_name_H-M   'P 1'
#
loop_
_entity.id
_entity.type
_entity.pdbx_description
1 polymer ?
#
loop_
_entity_poly.entity_id
_entity_poly.type
_entity_poly.pdbx_seq_one_letter_code
_entity_poly.pdbx_strand_id
1 'polypeptide(L)'
;MMFNPIEASDNIKRSFVDYINTSFSIADTHYQSLFRNALLKDGVIGKGPFLDIGGSYKSGKSLKDRAENGQASRLFCTLEDVPEKDKELKYERPLYWHQEEALGRAQEGGNLVVTTGTGSGKTECFLLPILQDLLEQKESGTLTRAVRAINVYPMDALANDQMKRVRKLLATCPDITFGLYNSNTRHQQTKAHADYRSLYGSEPLPNEIISREVMQKEPPHILITNYSMLEYMMLRPKDDAVFSGANLRYIILDEAHIYRGATGMETALLMRRLRARISRPDSVQYILTSATLGDKEADNQIVEFAENLCSTPFKAENIIRSIEIHQPMIERRDFPAMLFEELYNGTRAVGEVLKEYDADFVPNSDDNEKLFELMLRSSLFGKLRQVANGAKTVSQMAGEMDVSSEVLIYLIAASAKAVKDGASLIKPRYHFFLRALEGVFITLAGERDLYLTRKQYDEKGNPVFECAICEDCGRIALAGKSDNERLLHPRQGFDDNTEFFLVKQDSETGFFSNEDDEQPNDEDDGDSRGENDYILCPVCGKIEMDSMVRHTPLCEHGSYPYIRLRKAKERKNGNASCP
;
A
#
# COMPACT_ATOMS: atom_id res chain seq x y z
N MET A 1 -18.35 19.29 -5.57
CA MET A 1 -17.00 19.80 -5.27
C MET A 1 -16.01 18.82 -5.87
N MET A 2 -15.17 19.26 -6.81
CA MET A 2 -14.16 18.40 -7.43
C MET A 2 -13.03 18.07 -6.44
N PHE A 3 -12.34 16.95 -6.70
CA PHE A 3 -11.22 16.49 -5.88
C PHE A 3 -10.01 17.41 -6.05
N ASN A 4 -9.58 18.07 -4.96
CA ASN A 4 -8.34 18.83 -4.92
C ASN A 4 -7.22 17.95 -4.30
N PRO A 5 -6.21 17.53 -5.09
CA PRO A 5 -5.15 16.63 -4.62
C PRO A 5 -4.23 17.27 -3.56
N ILE A 6 -4.08 18.60 -3.56
CA ILE A 6 -3.24 19.31 -2.59
C ILE A 6 -3.94 19.30 -1.23
N GLU A 7 -5.21 19.74 -1.18
CA GLU A 7 -6.01 19.71 0.05
C GLU A 7 -6.14 18.29 0.60
N ALA A 8 -6.37 17.29 -0.28
CA ALA A 8 -6.46 15.90 0.13
C ALA A 8 -5.14 15.41 0.78
N SER A 9 -4.00 15.74 0.18
CA SER A 9 -2.68 15.36 0.71
C SER A 9 -2.38 16.05 2.05
N ASP A 10 -2.73 17.34 2.17
CA ASP A 10 -2.57 18.09 3.41
C ASP A 10 -3.45 17.56 4.54
N ASN A 11 -4.69 17.19 4.23
CA ASN A 11 -5.61 16.59 5.20
C ASN A 11 -5.08 15.22 5.67
N ILE A 12 -4.60 14.37 4.76
CA ILE A 12 -3.98 13.08 5.12
C ILE A 12 -2.74 13.31 5.99
N LYS A 13 -1.87 14.25 5.63
CA LYS A 13 -0.67 14.61 6.42
C LYS A 13 -1.08 15.04 7.83
N ARG A 14 -2.06 15.92 7.96
CA ARG A 14 -2.57 16.40 9.27
C ARG A 14 -3.16 15.28 10.11
N SER A 15 -4.05 14.46 9.54
CA SER A 15 -4.64 13.33 10.27
C SER A 15 -3.58 12.32 10.76
N PHE A 16 -2.54 12.08 9.96
CA PHE A 16 -1.45 11.19 10.36
C PHE A 16 -0.56 11.81 11.44
N VAL A 17 -0.28 13.13 11.35
CA VAL A 17 0.39 13.90 12.40
C VAL A 17 -0.40 13.84 13.71
N ASP A 18 -1.72 14.06 13.65
CA ASP A 18 -2.59 14.03 14.82
C ASP A 18 -2.62 12.64 15.45
N TYR A 19 -2.73 11.58 14.63
CA TYR A 19 -2.64 10.20 15.10
C TYR A 19 -1.32 9.95 15.86
N ILE A 20 -0.18 10.25 15.24
CA ILE A 20 1.14 10.11 15.88
C ILE A 20 1.22 10.93 17.17
N ASN A 21 0.75 12.17 17.14
CA ASN A 21 0.79 13.07 18.28
C ASN A 21 -0.10 12.60 19.44
N THR A 22 -1.22 11.91 19.15
CA THR A 22 -2.06 11.29 20.18
C THR A 22 -1.47 9.99 20.73
N SER A 23 -0.82 9.18 19.88
CA SER A 23 -0.18 7.93 20.31
C SER A 23 1.14 8.16 21.06
N PHE A 24 1.88 9.23 20.71
CA PHE A 24 3.16 9.58 21.31
C PHE A 24 3.07 10.93 22.05
N SER A 25 2.36 10.94 23.19
CA SER A 25 2.17 12.12 24.04
C SER A 25 3.29 12.24 25.09
N ILE A 26 4.13 13.27 24.94
CA ILE A 26 5.25 13.55 25.84
C ILE A 26 4.79 14.53 26.93
N ALA A 27 4.96 14.15 28.20
CA ALA A 27 4.58 14.99 29.33
C ALA A 27 5.45 16.26 29.46
N ASP A 28 6.69 16.21 28.98
CA ASP A 28 7.58 17.36 28.91
C ASP A 28 7.12 18.31 27.79
N THR A 29 6.65 19.50 28.18
CA THR A 29 6.04 20.48 27.26
C THR A 29 7.01 21.01 26.22
N HIS A 30 8.31 21.07 26.54
CA HIS A 30 9.35 21.51 25.61
C HIS A 30 9.55 20.47 24.50
N TYR A 31 9.77 19.21 24.87
CA TYR A 31 9.89 18.13 23.87
C TYR A 31 8.61 17.88 23.10
N GLN A 32 7.43 18.02 23.74
CA GLN A 32 6.16 17.90 23.03
C GLN A 32 6.00 18.97 21.94
N SER A 33 6.42 20.21 22.24
CA SER A 33 6.44 21.30 21.26
C SER A 33 7.40 21.01 20.11
N LEU A 34 8.64 20.59 20.43
CA LEU A 34 9.63 20.22 19.42
C LEU A 34 9.17 19.06 18.54
N PHE A 35 8.56 18.03 19.15
CA PHE A 35 8.00 16.87 18.45
C PHE A 35 6.94 17.31 17.44
N ARG A 36 5.92 18.05 17.89
CA ARG A 36 4.85 18.55 17.02
C ARG A 36 5.40 19.41 15.87
N ASN A 37 6.33 20.30 16.16
CA ASN A 37 6.94 21.16 15.14
C ASN A 37 7.77 20.35 14.13
N ALA A 38 8.51 19.33 14.60
CA ALA A 38 9.28 18.45 13.74
C ALA A 38 8.39 17.63 12.79
N LEU A 39 7.23 17.15 13.28
CA LEU A 39 6.24 16.43 12.47
C LEU A 39 5.64 17.30 11.35
N LEU A 40 5.48 18.60 11.59
CA LEU A 40 4.89 19.53 10.62
C LEU A 40 5.84 19.95 9.49
N LYS A 41 7.17 19.83 9.69
CA LYS A 41 8.19 20.18 8.68
C LYS A 41 7.95 19.41 7.37
N ASP A 42 8.09 20.10 6.24
CA ASP A 42 7.89 19.50 4.93
C ASP A 42 8.94 18.44 4.60
N GLY A 43 8.49 17.34 3.99
CA GLY A 43 9.33 16.21 3.62
C GLY A 43 9.70 15.26 4.74
N VAL A 44 9.34 15.54 6.01
CA VAL A 44 9.62 14.64 7.14
C VAL A 44 8.68 13.44 7.12
N ILE A 45 7.38 13.71 7.16
CA ILE A 45 6.33 12.68 7.24
C ILE A 45 5.72 12.39 5.88
N GLY A 46 5.51 13.45 5.09
CA GLY A 46 4.74 13.39 3.86
C GLY A 46 5.45 14.09 2.72
N LYS A 47 5.37 13.51 1.52
CA LYS A 47 5.88 14.11 0.29
C LYS A 47 4.87 13.92 -0.85
N GLY A 48 4.64 15.00 -1.59
CA GLY A 48 3.67 15.05 -2.69
C GLY A 48 2.62 16.16 -2.48
N PRO A 49 1.52 16.15 -3.24
CA PRO A 49 1.18 15.14 -4.23
C PRO A 49 2.10 15.19 -5.45
N PHE A 50 2.61 14.02 -5.85
CA PHE A 50 3.21 13.80 -7.15
C PHE A 50 2.11 13.53 -8.16
N LEU A 51 2.28 14.06 -9.36
CA LEU A 51 1.39 13.87 -10.48
C LEU A 51 2.13 13.08 -11.56
N ASP A 52 1.50 12.00 -11.97
CA ASP A 52 1.85 11.19 -13.12
C ASP A 52 0.68 11.22 -14.11
N ILE A 53 0.94 11.59 -15.37
CA ILE A 53 -0.10 11.70 -16.40
C ILE A 53 0.14 10.61 -17.43
N GLY A 54 -0.59 9.51 -17.30
CA GLY A 54 -0.59 8.45 -18.31
C GLY A 54 -1.38 8.84 -19.56
N GLY A 55 -0.95 8.36 -20.72
CA GLY A 55 -1.72 8.45 -21.95
C GLY A 55 -2.97 7.57 -21.96
N SER A 56 -3.78 7.73 -22.99
CA SER A 56 -4.80 6.74 -23.37
C SER A 56 -4.09 5.44 -23.76
N TYR A 57 -4.68 4.27 -23.52
CA TYR A 57 -4.18 3.04 -24.13
C TYR A 57 -4.94 2.74 -25.41
N LYS A 58 -4.29 2.07 -26.36
CA LYS A 58 -4.94 1.54 -27.57
C LYS A 58 -6.16 0.71 -27.18
N SER A 59 -7.30 1.03 -27.75
CA SER A 59 -8.53 0.25 -27.60
C SER A 59 -8.52 -0.97 -28.53
N GLY A 60 -9.08 -2.06 -28.04
CA GLY A 60 -9.41 -3.27 -28.78
C GLY A 60 -10.92 -3.35 -29.05
N LYS A 61 -11.44 -4.57 -29.17
CA LYS A 61 -12.88 -4.85 -29.24
C LYS A 61 -13.53 -4.87 -27.85
N SER A 62 -14.83 -4.62 -27.77
CA SER A 62 -15.60 -4.80 -26.54
C SER A 62 -15.86 -6.29 -26.24
N LEU A 63 -16.22 -6.62 -25.01
CA LEU A 63 -16.66 -7.99 -24.68
C LEU A 63 -17.94 -8.37 -25.44
N LYS A 64 -18.83 -7.40 -25.67
CA LYS A 64 -20.02 -7.56 -26.51
C LYS A 64 -19.66 -7.98 -27.94
N ASP A 65 -18.78 -7.22 -28.61
CA ASP A 65 -18.35 -7.55 -29.98
C ASP A 65 -17.71 -8.95 -30.04
N ARG A 66 -16.90 -9.30 -29.04
CA ARG A 66 -16.26 -10.62 -28.97
C ARG A 66 -17.28 -11.73 -28.75
N ALA A 67 -18.28 -11.53 -27.88
CA ALA A 67 -19.34 -12.50 -27.63
C ALA A 67 -20.25 -12.71 -28.86
N GLU A 68 -20.57 -11.64 -29.59
CA GLU A 68 -21.34 -11.71 -30.83
C GLU A 68 -20.59 -12.46 -31.94
N ASN A 69 -19.25 -12.32 -31.99
CA ASN A 69 -18.38 -13.03 -32.92
C ASN A 69 -17.96 -14.44 -32.45
N GLY A 70 -18.48 -14.94 -31.32
CA GLY A 70 -18.13 -16.27 -30.78
C GLY A 70 -16.69 -16.38 -30.26
N GLN A 71 -16.05 -15.26 -29.94
CA GLN A 71 -14.70 -15.17 -29.39
C GLN A 71 -14.67 -15.01 -27.86
N ALA A 72 -15.84 -14.85 -27.24
CA ALA A 72 -16.06 -14.81 -25.79
C ALA A 72 -17.43 -15.39 -25.44
N SER A 73 -17.63 -15.81 -24.18
CA SER A 73 -18.88 -16.33 -23.67
C SER A 73 -19.97 -15.25 -23.68
N ARG A 74 -21.20 -15.62 -24.02
CA ARG A 74 -22.32 -14.67 -23.99
C ARG A 74 -22.74 -14.34 -22.56
N LEU A 75 -22.43 -15.22 -21.60
CA LEU A 75 -22.76 -15.01 -20.19
C LEU A 75 -22.00 -13.86 -19.53
N PHE A 76 -20.97 -13.27 -20.17
CA PHE A 76 -20.34 -12.06 -19.65
C PHE A 76 -21.34 -10.92 -19.40
N CYS A 77 -22.42 -10.82 -20.20
CA CYS A 77 -23.45 -9.80 -19.99
C CYS A 77 -24.27 -9.99 -18.71
N THR A 78 -24.20 -11.17 -18.09
CA THR A 78 -24.98 -11.56 -16.90
C THR A 78 -24.22 -11.44 -15.58
N LEU A 79 -22.91 -11.14 -15.62
CA LEU A 79 -22.07 -11.05 -14.43
C LEU A 79 -22.45 -9.89 -13.50
N GLU A 80 -23.01 -8.83 -14.05
CA GLU A 80 -23.34 -7.62 -13.31
C GLU A 80 -24.68 -7.04 -13.78
N ASP A 81 -25.68 -7.08 -12.89
CA ASP A 81 -27.02 -6.50 -13.12
C ASP A 81 -27.09 -5.05 -12.64
N VAL A 82 -26.21 -4.22 -13.21
CA VAL A 82 -26.16 -2.77 -12.95
C VAL A 82 -25.97 -2.01 -14.27
N PRO A 83 -26.32 -0.71 -14.33
CA PRO A 83 -26.06 0.10 -15.52
C PRO A 83 -24.58 0.03 -15.94
N GLU A 84 -24.31 0.08 -17.25
CA GLU A 84 -22.97 -0.08 -17.82
C GLU A 84 -21.92 0.85 -17.17
N LYS A 85 -22.31 2.08 -16.79
CA LYS A 85 -21.46 3.05 -16.10
C LYS A 85 -20.99 2.58 -14.70
N ASP A 86 -21.74 1.70 -14.04
CA ASP A 86 -21.51 1.25 -12.67
C ASP A 86 -20.86 -0.16 -12.60
N LYS A 87 -20.81 -0.89 -13.72
CA LYS A 87 -20.14 -2.21 -13.81
C LYS A 87 -18.64 -2.15 -13.52
N GLU A 88 -18.10 -3.08 -12.76
CA GLU A 88 -16.66 -3.29 -12.57
C GLU A 88 -15.99 -3.76 -13.86
N LEU A 89 -16.66 -4.63 -14.63
CA LEU A 89 -16.25 -5.08 -15.94
C LEU A 89 -17.20 -4.54 -17.01
N LYS A 90 -16.73 -3.53 -17.75
CA LYS A 90 -17.50 -2.91 -18.83
C LYS A 90 -17.70 -3.92 -19.97
N TYR A 91 -18.95 -4.23 -20.28
CA TYR A 91 -19.33 -5.19 -21.31
C TYR A 91 -19.34 -4.56 -22.72
N GLU A 92 -19.85 -3.33 -22.81
CA GLU A 92 -20.00 -2.61 -24.08
C GLU A 92 -18.80 -1.71 -24.39
N ARG A 93 -18.05 -1.29 -23.36
CA ARG A 93 -16.84 -0.50 -23.58
C ARG A 93 -15.74 -1.35 -24.24
N PRO A 94 -15.02 -0.81 -25.24
CA PRO A 94 -13.81 -1.43 -25.76
C PRO A 94 -12.82 -1.79 -24.65
N LEU A 95 -12.29 -3.02 -24.69
CA LEU A 95 -11.18 -3.43 -23.85
C LEU A 95 -9.93 -2.64 -24.24
N TYR A 96 -8.95 -2.51 -23.35
CA TYR A 96 -7.62 -2.11 -23.81
C TYR A 96 -7.02 -3.24 -24.65
N TRP A 97 -6.20 -2.88 -25.63
CA TRP A 97 -5.56 -3.81 -26.54
C TRP A 97 -4.84 -4.94 -25.80
N HIS A 98 -4.09 -4.62 -24.74
CA HIS A 98 -3.38 -5.62 -23.94
C HIS A 98 -4.31 -6.59 -23.20
N GLN A 99 -5.52 -6.16 -22.84
CA GLN A 99 -6.52 -7.03 -22.21
C GLN A 99 -7.13 -7.99 -23.24
N GLU A 100 -7.44 -7.49 -24.44
CA GLU A 100 -7.90 -8.32 -25.55
C GLU A 100 -6.82 -9.33 -25.98
N GLU A 101 -5.57 -8.87 -26.09
CA GLU A 101 -4.45 -9.72 -26.46
C GLU A 101 -4.21 -10.81 -25.42
N ALA A 102 -4.23 -10.47 -24.12
CA ALA A 102 -4.11 -11.45 -23.04
C ALA A 102 -5.22 -12.50 -23.09
N LEU A 103 -6.48 -12.10 -23.32
CA LEU A 103 -7.59 -13.04 -23.48
C LEU A 103 -7.36 -14.00 -24.66
N GLY A 104 -6.98 -13.48 -25.83
CA GLY A 104 -6.71 -14.30 -27.02
C GLY A 104 -5.55 -15.27 -26.82
N ARG A 105 -4.40 -14.81 -26.32
CA ARG A 105 -3.23 -15.68 -26.09
C ARG A 105 -3.46 -16.72 -24.98
N ALA A 106 -4.27 -16.39 -23.98
CA ALA A 106 -4.67 -17.37 -22.98
C ALA A 106 -5.53 -18.49 -23.58
N GLN A 107 -6.49 -18.16 -24.45
CA GLN A 107 -7.33 -19.15 -25.16
C GLN A 107 -6.50 -20.07 -26.08
N GLU A 108 -5.35 -19.62 -26.57
CA GLU A 108 -4.39 -20.43 -27.35
C GLU A 108 -3.54 -21.37 -26.48
N GLY A 109 -3.68 -21.34 -25.15
CA GLY A 109 -2.92 -22.19 -24.22
C GLY A 109 -1.56 -21.62 -23.83
N GLY A 110 -1.26 -20.36 -24.15
CA GLY A 110 0.03 -19.73 -23.83
C GLY A 110 0.20 -19.35 -22.35
N ASN A 111 1.39 -19.57 -21.79
CA ASN A 111 1.81 -18.89 -20.56
C ASN A 111 2.08 -17.42 -20.87
N LEU A 112 1.63 -16.51 -20.00
CA LEU A 112 1.64 -15.06 -20.26
C LEU A 112 2.53 -14.31 -19.26
N VAL A 113 3.22 -13.29 -19.75
CA VAL A 113 3.83 -12.26 -18.90
C VAL A 113 3.26 -10.90 -19.29
N VAL A 114 2.52 -10.27 -18.39
CA VAL A 114 1.87 -8.99 -18.59
C VAL A 114 2.74 -7.91 -17.96
N THR A 115 3.40 -7.10 -18.78
CA THR A 115 4.25 -5.98 -18.34
C THR A 115 3.66 -4.65 -18.80
N THR A 116 2.93 -3.97 -17.91
CA THR A 116 2.22 -2.72 -18.20
C THR A 116 2.20 -1.81 -16.97
N GLY A 117 2.06 -0.49 -17.14
CA GLY A 117 2.08 0.48 -16.03
C GLY A 117 1.02 0.23 -14.93
N THR A 118 1.18 0.84 -13.76
CA THR A 118 0.21 0.73 -12.65
C THR A 118 -1.14 1.31 -13.05
N GLY A 119 -2.27 0.66 -12.75
CA GLY A 119 -3.60 1.17 -13.16
C GLY A 119 -3.88 1.10 -14.67
N SER A 120 -3.10 0.34 -15.44
CA SER A 120 -3.37 0.04 -16.86
C SER A 120 -4.49 -0.97 -17.09
N GLY A 121 -5.01 -1.59 -16.02
CA GLY A 121 -5.92 -2.72 -16.12
C GLY A 121 -5.21 -4.07 -16.33
N LYS A 122 -4.10 -4.31 -15.59
CA LYS A 122 -3.40 -5.61 -15.55
C LYS A 122 -4.29 -6.74 -15.04
N THR A 123 -5.15 -6.44 -14.07
CA THR A 123 -6.00 -7.44 -13.43
C THR A 123 -6.92 -8.12 -14.43
N GLU A 124 -7.48 -7.37 -15.38
CA GLU A 124 -8.32 -7.90 -16.45
C GLU A 124 -7.56 -8.87 -17.36
N CYS A 125 -6.24 -8.72 -17.52
CA CYS A 125 -5.44 -9.59 -18.38
C CYS A 125 -5.40 -11.04 -17.87
N PHE A 126 -5.56 -11.28 -16.57
CA PHE A 126 -5.72 -12.64 -16.04
C PHE A 126 -7.16 -12.97 -15.66
N LEU A 127 -7.95 -11.99 -15.22
CA LEU A 127 -9.32 -12.23 -14.78
C LEU A 127 -10.24 -12.59 -15.96
N LEU A 128 -10.05 -11.96 -17.13
CA LEU A 128 -10.84 -12.27 -18.33
C LEU A 128 -10.67 -13.72 -18.80
N PRO A 129 -9.44 -14.27 -18.97
CA PRO A 129 -9.25 -15.69 -19.24
C PRO A 129 -9.93 -16.62 -18.23
N ILE A 130 -9.77 -16.35 -16.94
CA ILE A 130 -10.36 -17.19 -15.88
C ILE A 130 -11.89 -17.20 -15.99
N LEU A 131 -12.50 -16.02 -16.16
CA LEU A 131 -13.96 -15.92 -16.28
C LEU A 131 -14.46 -16.53 -17.57
N GLN A 132 -13.77 -16.34 -18.69
CA GLN A 132 -14.12 -16.96 -19.96
C GLN A 132 -14.24 -18.49 -19.81
N ASP A 133 -13.21 -19.15 -19.27
CA ASP A 133 -13.21 -20.60 -19.09
C ASP A 133 -14.31 -21.09 -18.12
N LEU A 134 -14.58 -20.33 -17.05
CA LEU A 134 -15.60 -20.68 -16.08
C LEU A 134 -17.01 -20.52 -16.66
N LEU A 135 -17.23 -19.47 -17.45
CA LEU A 135 -18.49 -19.22 -18.13
C LEU A 135 -18.73 -20.24 -19.25
N GLU A 136 -17.72 -20.63 -20.02
CA GLU A 136 -17.84 -21.72 -21.01
C GLU A 136 -18.19 -23.07 -20.35
N GLN A 137 -17.59 -23.37 -19.19
CA GLN A 137 -17.94 -24.56 -18.41
C GLN A 137 -19.38 -24.50 -17.89
N LYS A 138 -19.85 -23.31 -17.50
CA LYS A 138 -21.24 -23.08 -17.10
C LYS A 138 -22.20 -23.28 -18.29
N GLU A 139 -21.90 -22.69 -19.44
CA GLU A 139 -22.70 -22.82 -20.68
C GLU A 139 -22.82 -24.27 -21.14
N SER A 140 -21.73 -25.04 -21.04
CA SER A 140 -21.68 -26.44 -21.44
C SER A 140 -22.14 -27.43 -20.36
N GLY A 141 -22.51 -26.95 -19.17
CA GLY A 141 -22.95 -27.81 -18.05
C GLY A 141 -21.83 -28.67 -17.44
N THR A 142 -20.56 -28.32 -17.66
CA THR A 142 -19.37 -29.05 -17.17
C THR A 142 -18.73 -28.40 -15.95
N LEU A 143 -19.30 -27.29 -15.45
CA LEU A 143 -18.81 -26.61 -14.25
C LEU A 143 -18.96 -27.50 -13.02
N THR A 144 -17.83 -27.84 -12.39
CA THR A 144 -17.77 -28.65 -11.16
C THR A 144 -17.03 -27.93 -10.05
N ARG A 145 -17.39 -28.25 -8.80
CA ARG A 145 -16.76 -27.74 -7.58
C ARG A 145 -15.32 -28.23 -7.44
N ALA A 146 -14.39 -27.48 -8.02
CA ALA A 146 -12.95 -27.69 -7.89
C ALA A 146 -12.20 -26.41 -8.28
N VAL A 147 -11.01 -26.22 -7.70
CA VAL A 147 -10.14 -25.07 -8.01
C VAL A 147 -9.78 -25.06 -9.49
N ARG A 148 -10.06 -23.94 -10.17
CA ARG A 148 -9.70 -23.66 -11.57
C ARG A 148 -8.57 -22.65 -11.68
N ALA A 149 -8.55 -21.66 -10.78
CA ALA A 149 -7.51 -20.63 -10.74
C ALA A 149 -7.00 -20.42 -9.32
N ILE A 150 -5.68 -20.28 -9.17
CA ILE A 150 -5.03 -19.86 -7.92
C ILE A 150 -4.37 -18.50 -8.18
N ASN A 151 -4.85 -17.47 -7.48
CA ASN A 151 -4.27 -16.14 -7.52
C ASN A 151 -3.35 -15.95 -6.32
N VAL A 152 -2.06 -15.87 -6.58
CA VAL A 152 -1.02 -15.71 -5.56
C VAL A 152 -0.60 -14.25 -5.51
N TYR A 153 -0.82 -13.63 -4.35
CA TYR A 153 -0.42 -12.26 -4.06
C TYR A 153 0.78 -12.22 -3.12
N PRO A 154 1.63 -11.18 -3.19
CA PRO A 154 2.76 -11.00 -2.29
C PRO A 154 2.32 -10.51 -0.89
N MET A 155 1.16 -9.86 -0.79
CA MET A 155 0.68 -9.23 0.44
C MET A 155 -0.82 -9.44 0.62
N ASP A 156 -1.26 -9.64 1.88
CA ASP A 156 -2.68 -9.83 2.21
C ASP A 156 -3.54 -8.61 1.85
N ALA A 157 -3.00 -7.38 1.87
CA ALA A 157 -3.72 -6.19 1.46
C ALA A 157 -4.19 -6.26 -0.01
N LEU A 158 -3.29 -6.66 -0.92
CA LEU A 158 -3.61 -6.85 -2.34
C LEU A 158 -4.63 -7.97 -2.55
N ALA A 159 -4.48 -9.08 -1.83
CA ALA A 159 -5.44 -10.18 -1.87
C ALA A 159 -6.85 -9.75 -1.41
N ASN A 160 -6.93 -8.95 -0.34
CA ASN A 160 -8.21 -8.42 0.16
C ASN A 160 -8.86 -7.42 -0.81
N ASP A 161 -8.08 -6.55 -1.46
CA ASP A 161 -8.61 -5.63 -2.46
C ASP A 161 -9.15 -6.38 -3.69
N GLN A 162 -8.48 -7.45 -4.09
CA GLN A 162 -8.95 -8.32 -5.17
C GLN A 162 -10.20 -9.09 -4.76
N MET A 163 -10.31 -9.51 -3.50
CA MET A 163 -11.52 -10.10 -2.96
C MET A 163 -12.72 -9.15 -3.05
N LYS A 164 -12.55 -7.86 -2.69
CA LYS A 164 -13.61 -6.84 -2.83
C LYS A 164 -14.08 -6.71 -4.27
N ARG A 165 -13.15 -6.74 -5.23
CA ARG A 165 -13.46 -6.63 -6.65
C ARG A 165 -14.21 -7.87 -7.17
N VAL A 166 -13.70 -9.07 -6.90
CA VAL A 166 -14.34 -10.33 -7.34
C VAL A 166 -15.73 -10.46 -6.72
N ARG A 167 -15.92 -10.03 -5.47
CA ARG A 167 -17.24 -10.01 -4.80
C ARG A 167 -18.27 -9.19 -5.56
N LYS A 168 -17.90 -8.00 -6.06
CA LYS A 168 -18.82 -7.19 -6.88
C LYS A 168 -19.10 -7.84 -8.23
N LEU A 169 -18.05 -8.32 -8.90
CA LEU A 169 -18.14 -8.90 -10.24
C LEU A 169 -18.94 -10.21 -10.31
N LEU A 170 -18.97 -10.97 -9.21
CA LEU A 170 -19.67 -12.26 -9.13
C LEU A 170 -20.93 -12.20 -8.27
N ALA A 171 -21.38 -11.00 -7.89
CA ALA A 171 -22.54 -10.82 -7.01
C ALA A 171 -23.83 -11.45 -7.57
N THR A 172 -24.01 -11.41 -8.90
CA THR A 172 -25.19 -11.99 -9.59
C THR A 172 -24.91 -13.35 -10.23
N CYS A 173 -23.73 -13.95 -9.97
CA CYS A 173 -23.32 -15.23 -10.55
C CYS A 173 -23.03 -16.29 -9.47
N PRO A 174 -24.06 -16.85 -8.81
CA PRO A 174 -23.89 -17.76 -7.67
C PRO A 174 -23.21 -19.10 -8.02
N ASP A 175 -23.14 -19.47 -9.30
CA ASP A 175 -22.51 -20.71 -9.75
C ASP A 175 -20.98 -20.67 -9.67
N ILE A 176 -20.39 -19.48 -9.89
CA ILE A 176 -18.94 -19.29 -9.85
C ILE A 176 -18.55 -18.87 -8.45
N THR A 177 -17.90 -19.78 -7.74
CA THR A 177 -17.43 -19.58 -6.37
C THR A 177 -15.99 -19.11 -6.27
N PHE A 178 -15.72 -18.34 -5.23
CA PHE A 178 -14.42 -17.74 -4.95
C PHE A 178 -14.16 -17.70 -3.44
N GLY A 179 -12.89 -17.59 -3.03
CA GLY A 179 -12.55 -17.53 -1.62
C GLY A 179 -11.11 -17.11 -1.33
N LEU A 180 -10.89 -16.50 -0.17
CA LEU A 180 -9.59 -16.07 0.33
C LEU A 180 -9.06 -17.05 1.39
N TYR A 181 -7.90 -17.65 1.12
CA TYR A 181 -7.21 -18.55 2.03
C TYR A 181 -5.87 -17.94 2.48
N ASN A 182 -5.85 -17.35 3.67
CA ASN A 182 -4.65 -16.77 4.31
C ASN A 182 -4.58 -17.10 5.82
N SER A 183 -3.65 -16.46 6.52
CA SER A 183 -3.46 -16.62 7.97
C SER A 183 -4.71 -16.27 8.79
N ASN A 184 -5.52 -15.33 8.30
CA ASN A 184 -6.74 -14.85 8.96
C ASN A 184 -7.98 -15.70 8.65
N THR A 185 -7.93 -16.57 7.65
CA THR A 185 -9.06 -17.46 7.30
C THR A 185 -9.34 -18.44 8.45
N ARG A 186 -10.52 -18.31 9.07
CA ARG A 186 -10.94 -19.18 10.17
C ARG A 186 -11.20 -20.61 9.68
N HIS A 187 -10.90 -21.58 10.54
CA HIS A 187 -11.19 -22.98 10.23
C HIS A 187 -12.69 -23.27 10.24
N GLN A 188 -13.38 -22.91 11.32
CA GLN A 188 -14.81 -23.15 11.53
C GLN A 188 -15.67 -22.09 10.86
N GLN A 189 -16.72 -22.51 10.15
CA GLN A 189 -17.66 -21.66 9.43
C GLN A 189 -18.42 -20.73 10.37
N THR A 190 -18.88 -21.22 11.52
CA THR A 190 -19.60 -20.39 12.50
C THR A 190 -18.79 -19.18 12.96
N LYS A 191 -17.50 -19.37 13.25
CA LYS A 191 -16.57 -18.28 13.60
C LYS A 191 -16.28 -17.37 12.42
N ALA A 192 -16.11 -17.93 11.22
CA ALA A 192 -15.90 -17.15 10.01
C ALA A 192 -17.07 -16.18 9.75
N HIS A 193 -18.32 -16.65 9.86
CA HIS A 193 -19.51 -15.80 9.71
C HIS A 193 -19.59 -14.72 10.80
N ALA A 194 -19.25 -15.05 12.05
CA ALA A 194 -19.23 -14.06 13.13
C ALA A 194 -18.22 -12.93 12.86
N ASP A 195 -17.00 -13.27 12.47
CA ASP A 195 -15.96 -12.30 12.09
C ASP A 195 -16.39 -11.49 10.86
N TYR A 196 -16.99 -12.15 9.86
CA TYR A 196 -17.48 -11.48 8.65
C TYR A 196 -18.56 -10.42 8.96
N ARG A 197 -19.56 -10.75 9.79
CA ARG A 197 -20.59 -9.79 10.23
C ARG A 197 -19.99 -8.61 10.98
N SER A 198 -19.01 -8.88 11.85
CA SER A 198 -18.32 -7.83 12.62
C SER A 198 -17.60 -6.85 11.69
N LEU A 199 -16.94 -7.37 10.64
CA LEU A 199 -16.15 -6.57 9.72
C LEU A 199 -16.98 -5.83 8.66
N TYR A 200 -18.01 -6.48 8.10
CA TYR A 200 -18.74 -5.97 6.94
C TYR A 200 -20.18 -5.55 7.24
N GLY A 201 -20.73 -5.90 8.41
CA GLY A 201 -22.13 -5.62 8.75
C GLY A 201 -23.17 -6.40 7.93
N SER A 202 -22.74 -7.39 7.14
CA SER A 202 -23.60 -8.21 6.27
C SER A 202 -23.20 -9.70 6.33
N GLU A 203 -23.99 -10.56 5.70
CA GLU A 203 -23.58 -11.95 5.42
C GLU A 203 -22.69 -12.00 4.16
N PRO A 204 -21.83 -13.05 4.01
CA PRO A 204 -21.09 -13.29 2.78
C PRO A 204 -22.04 -13.67 1.63
N LEU A 205 -21.60 -13.50 0.39
CA LEU A 205 -22.37 -13.94 -0.78
C LEU A 205 -22.50 -15.48 -0.80
N PRO A 206 -23.56 -16.05 -1.41
CA PRO A 206 -23.74 -17.50 -1.50
C PRO A 206 -22.58 -18.24 -2.20
N ASN A 207 -21.87 -17.55 -3.08
CA ASN A 207 -20.72 -18.06 -3.82
C ASN A 207 -19.36 -17.66 -3.22
N GLU A 208 -19.36 -16.93 -2.10
CA GLU A 208 -18.15 -16.57 -1.36
C GLU A 208 -17.87 -17.58 -0.24
N ILE A 209 -16.82 -18.39 -0.42
CA ILE A 209 -16.43 -19.39 0.57
C ILE A 209 -15.43 -18.75 1.54
N ILE A 210 -15.74 -18.75 2.84
CA ILE A 210 -15.01 -17.95 3.85
C ILE A 210 -14.30 -18.75 4.95
N SER A 211 -14.46 -20.09 4.98
CA SER A 211 -13.85 -20.93 6.03
C SER A 211 -13.05 -22.09 5.45
N ARG A 212 -11.98 -22.48 6.15
CA ARG A 212 -11.11 -23.57 5.68
C ARG A 212 -11.84 -24.90 5.58
N GLU A 213 -12.71 -25.22 6.54
CA GLU A 213 -13.43 -26.50 6.54
C GLU A 213 -14.39 -26.64 5.35
N VAL A 214 -14.99 -25.53 4.90
CA VAL A 214 -15.86 -25.52 3.72
C VAL A 214 -15.01 -25.57 2.46
N MET A 215 -13.95 -24.76 2.35
CA MET A 215 -13.04 -24.83 1.20
C MET A 215 -12.40 -26.20 0.99
N GLN A 216 -12.16 -26.96 2.06
CA GLN A 216 -11.62 -28.32 2.00
C GLN A 216 -12.63 -29.35 1.49
N LYS A 217 -13.93 -29.11 1.67
CA LYS A 217 -15.02 -30.01 1.23
C LYS A 217 -15.59 -29.61 -0.13
N GLU A 218 -15.76 -28.31 -0.32
CA GLU A 218 -16.30 -27.67 -1.52
C GLU A 218 -15.34 -26.55 -1.94
N PRO A 219 -14.24 -26.89 -2.66
CA PRO A 219 -13.26 -25.90 -3.05
C PRO A 219 -13.85 -24.79 -3.94
N PRO A 220 -13.42 -23.53 -3.79
CA PRO A 220 -13.84 -22.45 -4.67
C PRO A 220 -13.25 -22.64 -6.07
N HIS A 221 -13.89 -22.10 -7.10
CA HIS A 221 -13.33 -22.10 -8.46
C HIS A 221 -12.12 -21.15 -8.56
N ILE A 222 -12.20 -19.99 -7.90
CA ILE A 222 -11.12 -19.00 -7.81
C ILE A 222 -10.60 -18.95 -6.37
N LEU A 223 -9.40 -19.47 -6.15
CA LEU A 223 -8.72 -19.42 -4.85
C LEU A 223 -7.75 -18.24 -4.81
N ILE A 224 -7.98 -17.30 -3.90
CA ILE A 224 -7.06 -16.19 -3.65
C ILE A 224 -6.23 -16.53 -2.42
N THR A 225 -4.90 -16.37 -2.51
CA THR A 225 -3.98 -16.67 -1.42
C THR A 225 -2.68 -15.86 -1.54
N ASN A 226 -1.74 -16.07 -0.62
CA ASN A 226 -0.38 -15.56 -0.71
C ASN A 226 0.63 -16.72 -0.78
N TYR A 227 1.87 -16.45 -1.21
CA TYR A 227 2.87 -17.51 -1.44
C TYR A 227 3.19 -18.31 -0.17
N SER A 228 3.31 -17.65 0.98
CA SER A 228 3.57 -18.31 2.26
C SER A 228 2.44 -19.24 2.66
N MET A 229 1.18 -18.81 2.48
CA MET A 229 0.03 -19.62 2.81
C MET A 229 -0.13 -20.80 1.85
N LEU A 230 0.10 -20.57 0.56
CA LEU A 230 0.11 -21.64 -0.43
C LEU A 230 1.16 -22.71 -0.09
N GLU A 231 2.35 -22.31 0.39
CA GLU A 231 3.34 -23.24 0.91
C GLU A 231 2.82 -24.02 2.12
N TYR A 232 2.19 -23.37 3.09
CA TYR A 232 1.58 -24.07 4.22
C TYR A 232 0.51 -25.08 3.78
N MET A 233 -0.33 -24.74 2.80
CA MET A 233 -1.34 -25.64 2.26
C MET A 233 -0.71 -26.87 1.57
N MET A 234 0.47 -26.70 0.96
CA MET A 234 1.23 -27.80 0.37
C MET A 234 1.87 -28.72 1.42
N LEU A 235 2.32 -28.19 2.54
CA LEU A 235 3.03 -28.98 3.55
C LEU A 235 2.10 -29.66 4.56
N ARG A 236 0.93 -29.09 4.84
CA ARG A 236 0.01 -29.58 5.88
C ARG A 236 -1.01 -30.57 5.29
N PRO A 237 -1.03 -31.85 5.73
CA PRO A 237 -1.92 -32.87 5.17
C PRO A 237 -3.41 -32.50 5.19
N LYS A 238 -3.86 -31.76 6.22
CA LYS A 238 -5.27 -31.33 6.34
C LYS A 238 -5.65 -30.22 5.37
N ASP A 239 -4.69 -29.37 4.98
CA ASP A 239 -4.94 -28.21 4.14
C ASP A 239 -4.85 -28.56 2.64
N ASP A 240 -4.20 -29.68 2.29
CA ASP A 240 -4.12 -30.19 0.92
C ASP A 240 -5.46 -30.62 0.33
N ALA A 241 -6.47 -30.91 1.17
CA ALA A 241 -7.79 -31.34 0.71
C ALA A 241 -8.46 -30.33 -0.24
N VAL A 242 -8.10 -29.04 -0.15
CA VAL A 242 -8.56 -27.98 -1.08
C VAL A 242 -8.16 -28.28 -2.54
N PHE A 243 -7.06 -29.00 -2.76
CA PHE A 243 -6.56 -29.37 -4.08
C PHE A 243 -7.00 -30.76 -4.53
N SER A 244 -7.73 -31.50 -3.69
CA SER A 244 -8.25 -32.83 -4.04
C SER A 244 -9.25 -32.71 -5.19
N GLY A 245 -9.00 -33.42 -6.30
CA GLY A 245 -9.83 -33.32 -7.50
C GLY A 245 -9.73 -31.97 -8.23
N ALA A 246 -8.73 -31.14 -7.90
CA ALA A 246 -8.53 -29.86 -8.58
C ALA A 246 -8.37 -30.06 -10.10
N ASN A 247 -9.08 -29.24 -10.86
CA ASN A 247 -8.96 -29.15 -12.31
C ASN A 247 -8.29 -27.82 -12.65
N LEU A 248 -7.06 -27.65 -12.13
CA LEU A 248 -6.37 -26.37 -12.20
C LEU A 248 -6.03 -26.03 -13.67
N ARG A 249 -6.39 -24.81 -14.07
CA ARG A 249 -6.12 -24.26 -15.40
C ARG A 249 -5.20 -23.04 -15.32
N TYR A 250 -5.31 -22.24 -14.27
CA TYR A 250 -4.54 -21.00 -14.14
C TYR A 250 -3.81 -20.88 -12.81
N ILE A 251 -2.54 -20.47 -12.86
CA ILE A 251 -1.79 -19.95 -11.71
C ILE A 251 -1.38 -18.52 -12.02
N ILE A 252 -1.80 -17.59 -11.18
CA ILE A 252 -1.54 -16.16 -11.36
C ILE A 252 -0.52 -15.77 -10.30
N LEU A 253 0.59 -15.18 -10.73
CA LEU A 253 1.63 -14.62 -9.87
C LEU A 253 1.60 -13.10 -10.03
N ASP A 254 0.92 -12.41 -9.11
CA ASP A 254 0.81 -10.95 -9.17
C ASP A 254 2.04 -10.26 -8.58
N GLU A 255 2.34 -9.06 -9.10
CA GLU A 255 3.56 -8.32 -8.80
C GLU A 255 4.83 -9.15 -8.92
N ALA A 256 4.98 -9.83 -10.06
CA ALA A 256 6.05 -10.80 -10.29
C ALA A 256 7.47 -10.25 -10.09
N HIS A 257 7.65 -8.92 -10.14
CA HIS A 257 8.94 -8.28 -9.85
C HIS A 257 9.43 -8.50 -8.40
N ILE A 258 8.53 -8.83 -7.47
CA ILE A 258 8.85 -9.13 -6.07
C ILE A 258 9.54 -10.49 -5.93
N TYR A 259 9.27 -11.44 -6.83
CA TYR A 259 9.81 -12.80 -6.78
C TYR A 259 11.25 -12.87 -7.31
N ARG A 260 12.16 -12.08 -6.73
CA ARG A 260 13.59 -12.04 -7.03
C ARG A 260 14.41 -12.39 -5.78
N GLY A 261 15.68 -12.73 -5.98
CA GLY A 261 16.57 -13.14 -4.89
C GLY A 261 16.04 -14.36 -4.13
N ALA A 262 16.16 -14.35 -2.79
CA ALA A 262 15.75 -15.46 -1.93
C ALA A 262 14.25 -15.81 -2.08
N THR A 263 13.37 -14.80 -2.03
CA THR A 263 11.91 -14.99 -2.18
C THR A 263 11.55 -15.60 -3.54
N GLY A 264 12.28 -15.21 -4.60
CA GLY A 264 12.12 -15.82 -5.93
C GLY A 264 12.48 -17.30 -5.95
N MET A 265 13.59 -17.69 -5.31
CA MET A 265 14.01 -19.09 -5.23
C MET A 265 13.00 -19.95 -4.47
N GLU A 266 12.50 -19.47 -3.33
CA GLU A 266 11.47 -20.16 -2.52
C GLU A 266 10.17 -20.33 -3.31
N THR A 267 9.73 -19.27 -3.98
CA THR A 267 8.51 -19.29 -4.81
C THR A 267 8.68 -20.24 -5.99
N ALA A 268 9.85 -20.31 -6.62
CA ALA A 268 10.10 -21.26 -7.70
C ALA A 268 10.03 -22.72 -7.23
N LEU A 269 10.58 -23.04 -6.06
CA LEU A 269 10.46 -24.37 -5.45
C LEU A 269 9.00 -24.69 -5.06
N LEU A 270 8.24 -23.68 -4.61
CA LEU A 270 6.81 -23.83 -4.37
C LEU A 270 6.05 -24.16 -5.66
N MET A 271 6.30 -23.44 -6.76
CA MET A 271 5.66 -23.73 -8.05
C MET A 271 5.94 -25.15 -8.54
N ARG A 272 7.19 -25.63 -8.37
CA ARG A 272 7.57 -27.02 -8.68
C ARG A 272 6.81 -28.03 -7.82
N ARG A 273 6.69 -27.80 -6.51
CA ARG A 273 5.93 -28.67 -5.60
C ARG A 273 4.44 -28.71 -5.97
N LEU A 274 3.85 -27.56 -6.23
CA LEU A 274 2.45 -27.46 -6.64
C LEU A 274 2.21 -28.22 -7.96
N ARG A 275 3.07 -27.99 -8.96
CA ARG A 275 2.99 -28.70 -10.25
C ARG A 275 3.12 -30.21 -10.08
N ALA A 276 4.01 -30.68 -9.22
CA ALA A 276 4.17 -32.10 -8.93
C ALA A 276 2.95 -32.75 -8.24
N ARG A 277 2.08 -31.96 -7.61
CA ARG A 277 0.86 -32.45 -6.95
C ARG A 277 -0.38 -32.51 -7.85
N ILE A 278 -0.43 -31.68 -8.89
CA ILE A 278 -1.63 -31.58 -9.73
C ILE A 278 -1.65 -32.74 -10.73
N SER A 279 -2.82 -33.37 -10.91
CA SER A 279 -2.98 -34.54 -11.77
C SER A 279 -2.70 -34.29 -13.26
N ARG A 280 -2.83 -33.04 -13.72
CA ARG A 280 -2.62 -32.62 -15.12
C ARG A 280 -1.73 -31.38 -15.16
N PRO A 281 -0.44 -31.50 -14.82
CA PRO A 281 0.45 -30.35 -14.68
C PRO A 281 0.64 -29.58 -15.99
N ASP A 282 0.58 -30.27 -17.13
CA ASP A 282 0.77 -29.66 -18.45
C ASP A 282 -0.48 -28.93 -18.96
N SER A 283 -1.60 -29.01 -18.23
CA SER A 283 -2.81 -28.23 -18.54
C SER A 283 -2.90 -26.91 -17.77
N VAL A 284 -1.87 -26.58 -16.98
CA VAL A 284 -1.83 -25.37 -16.16
C VAL A 284 -1.07 -24.27 -16.89
N GLN A 285 -1.74 -23.14 -17.10
CA GLN A 285 -1.16 -21.92 -17.62
C GLN A 285 -0.75 -20.99 -16.49
N TYR A 286 0.43 -20.39 -16.62
CA TYR A 286 0.93 -19.37 -15.72
C TYR A 286 0.71 -17.98 -16.34
N ILE A 287 0.15 -17.06 -15.55
CA ILE A 287 0.00 -15.66 -15.92
C ILE A 287 0.71 -14.80 -14.87
N LEU A 288 1.81 -14.15 -15.28
CA LEU A 288 2.60 -13.27 -14.43
C LEU A 288 2.24 -11.83 -14.75
N THR A 289 1.97 -11.01 -13.73
CA THR A 289 1.71 -9.57 -13.90
C THR A 289 2.77 -8.75 -13.20
N SER A 290 3.25 -7.69 -13.84
CA SER A 290 4.17 -6.74 -13.21
C SER A 290 4.15 -5.38 -13.90
N ALA A 291 4.47 -4.32 -13.16
CA ALA A 291 4.64 -2.98 -13.72
C ALA A 291 6.05 -2.68 -14.24
N THR A 292 7.05 -3.46 -13.84
CA THR A 292 8.46 -3.02 -13.87
C THR A 292 9.44 -4.08 -14.40
N LEU A 293 8.96 -5.06 -15.18
CA LEU A 293 9.83 -6.12 -15.73
C LEU A 293 10.70 -5.66 -16.91
N GLY A 294 10.44 -4.49 -17.49
CA GLY A 294 11.26 -3.87 -18.54
C GLY A 294 10.61 -3.84 -19.92
N ASP A 295 11.29 -3.15 -20.84
CA ASP A 295 10.85 -2.93 -22.22
C ASP A 295 11.20 -4.12 -23.13
N LYS A 296 10.97 -3.98 -24.44
CA LYS A 296 11.19 -5.05 -25.43
C LYS A 296 12.63 -5.58 -25.45
N GLU A 297 13.61 -4.72 -25.15
CA GLU A 297 15.02 -5.12 -25.07
C GLU A 297 15.28 -6.17 -23.98
N ALA A 298 14.40 -6.23 -22.97
CA ALA A 298 14.46 -7.19 -21.87
C ALA A 298 13.68 -8.49 -22.14
N ASP A 299 13.07 -8.69 -23.32
CA ASP A 299 12.19 -9.84 -23.59
C ASP A 299 12.84 -11.19 -23.25
N ASN A 300 14.11 -11.40 -23.63
CA ASN A 300 14.84 -12.63 -23.31
C ASN A 300 15.02 -12.83 -21.80
N GLN A 301 15.33 -11.75 -21.06
CA GLN A 301 15.48 -11.79 -19.61
C GLN A 301 14.14 -12.03 -18.91
N ILE A 302 13.05 -11.48 -19.44
CA ILE A 302 11.70 -11.69 -18.92
C ILE A 302 11.26 -13.14 -19.11
N VAL A 303 11.53 -13.73 -20.29
CA VAL A 303 11.27 -15.15 -20.55
C VAL A 303 12.09 -16.00 -19.58
N GLU A 304 13.40 -15.80 -19.51
CA GLU A 304 14.27 -16.56 -18.61
C GLU A 304 13.83 -16.46 -17.14
N PHE A 305 13.46 -15.26 -16.69
CA PHE A 305 12.90 -15.04 -15.36
C PHE A 305 11.63 -15.87 -15.12
N ALA A 306 10.67 -15.81 -16.05
CA ALA A 306 9.40 -16.54 -15.93
C ALA A 306 9.60 -18.06 -15.98
N GLU A 307 10.47 -18.56 -16.86
CA GLU A 307 10.80 -19.98 -16.95
C GLU A 307 11.47 -20.50 -15.68
N ASN A 308 12.41 -19.73 -15.12
CA ASN A 308 13.06 -20.07 -13.85
C ASN A 308 12.07 -20.10 -12.68
N LEU A 309 11.14 -19.14 -12.63
CA LEU A 309 10.13 -19.03 -11.58
C LEU A 309 9.07 -20.14 -11.65
N CYS A 310 8.55 -20.44 -12.84
CA CYS A 310 7.42 -21.36 -13.03
C CYS A 310 7.86 -22.79 -13.40
N SER A 311 9.10 -22.96 -13.86
CA SER A 311 9.62 -24.24 -14.37
C SER A 311 8.81 -24.82 -15.53
N THR A 312 8.35 -23.93 -16.41
CA THR A 312 7.59 -24.21 -17.63
C THR A 312 8.04 -23.24 -18.73
N PRO A 313 7.90 -23.61 -20.03
CA PRO A 313 8.37 -22.77 -21.12
C PRO A 313 7.51 -21.50 -21.27
N PHE A 314 8.16 -20.38 -21.61
CA PHE A 314 7.52 -19.13 -21.98
C PHE A 314 7.99 -18.69 -23.36
N LYS A 315 7.13 -17.99 -24.10
CA LYS A 315 7.48 -17.45 -25.41
C LYS A 315 7.45 -15.92 -25.39
N ALA A 316 8.42 -15.30 -26.06
CA ALA A 316 8.48 -13.84 -26.17
C ALA A 316 7.21 -13.25 -26.81
N GLU A 317 6.56 -13.98 -27.73
CA GLU A 317 5.30 -13.57 -28.36
C GLU A 317 4.13 -13.44 -27.36
N ASN A 318 4.22 -14.06 -26.18
CA ASN A 318 3.21 -14.01 -25.11
C ASN A 318 3.53 -12.99 -24.02
N ILE A 319 4.52 -12.11 -24.26
CA ILE A 319 4.74 -10.95 -23.39
C ILE A 319 3.77 -9.85 -23.81
N ILE A 320 2.78 -9.61 -22.96
CA ILE A 320 1.69 -8.66 -23.21
C ILE A 320 2.10 -7.29 -22.68
N ARG A 321 2.01 -6.27 -23.54
CA ARG A 321 2.36 -4.87 -23.22
C ARG A 321 1.24 -3.91 -23.59
N SER A 322 1.09 -2.85 -22.79
CA SER A 322 0.18 -1.76 -23.08
C SER A 322 0.77 -0.85 -24.15
N ILE A 323 -0.07 -0.39 -25.07
CA ILE A 323 0.32 0.58 -26.10
C ILE A 323 -0.32 1.90 -25.72
N GLU A 324 0.49 2.88 -25.30
CA GLU A 324 0.02 4.24 -25.06
C GLU A 324 -0.18 4.97 -26.39
N ILE A 325 -1.29 5.71 -26.49
CA ILE A 325 -1.64 6.55 -27.62
C ILE A 325 -1.67 7.99 -27.14
N HIS A 326 -0.90 8.84 -27.80
CA HIS A 326 -0.97 10.28 -27.65
C HIS A 326 -1.59 10.88 -28.90
N GLN A 327 -2.82 11.39 -28.76
CA GLN A 327 -3.48 12.12 -29.84
C GLN A 327 -2.70 13.40 -30.15
N PRO A 328 -2.32 13.69 -31.40
CA PRO A 328 -1.58 14.91 -31.73
C PRO A 328 -2.40 16.16 -31.40
N MET A 329 -1.72 17.27 -31.11
CA MET A 329 -2.38 18.58 -31.00
C MET A 329 -2.97 18.95 -32.38
N ILE A 330 -4.20 19.45 -32.40
CA ILE A 330 -4.86 19.93 -33.62
C ILE A 330 -4.44 21.37 -33.90
N GLU A 331 -4.48 22.22 -32.87
CA GLU A 331 -4.01 23.60 -32.92
C GLU A 331 -3.43 24.02 -31.56
N ARG A 332 -2.90 25.24 -31.46
CA ARG A 332 -2.48 25.83 -30.18
C ARG A 332 -3.06 27.23 -30.06
N ARG A 333 -4.24 27.32 -29.45
CA ARG A 333 -4.93 28.55 -29.08
C ARG A 333 -4.78 28.80 -27.58
N ASP A 334 -4.53 30.05 -27.22
CA ASP A 334 -4.48 30.47 -25.82
C ASP A 334 -5.90 30.68 -25.29
N PHE A 335 -6.20 30.06 -24.15
CA PHE A 335 -7.43 30.25 -23.41
C PHE A 335 -7.13 30.77 -22.01
N PRO A 336 -7.97 31.67 -21.46
CA PRO A 336 -7.76 32.23 -20.13
C PRO A 336 -7.92 31.15 -19.06
N ALA A 337 -7.20 31.30 -17.94
CA ALA A 337 -7.29 30.39 -16.80
C ALA A 337 -8.72 30.27 -16.24
N MET A 338 -9.50 31.36 -16.29
CA MET A 338 -10.91 31.39 -15.86
C MET A 338 -11.78 30.35 -16.60
N LEU A 339 -11.49 30.04 -17.86
CA LEU A 339 -12.22 29.00 -18.59
C LEU A 339 -12.11 27.66 -17.85
N PHE A 340 -10.89 27.26 -17.46
CA PHE A 340 -10.66 25.98 -16.78
C PHE A 340 -11.23 25.98 -15.37
N GLU A 341 -11.18 27.13 -14.68
CA GLU A 341 -11.80 27.31 -13.36
C GLU A 341 -13.33 27.13 -13.41
N GLU A 342 -14.02 27.75 -14.38
CA GLU A 342 -15.46 27.57 -14.56
C GLU A 342 -15.83 26.11 -14.86
N LEU A 343 -15.06 25.44 -15.71
CA LEU A 343 -15.22 24.01 -16.02
C LEU A 343 -14.98 23.12 -14.79
N TYR A 344 -14.06 23.52 -13.90
CA TYR A 344 -13.76 22.82 -12.65
C TYR A 344 -14.89 22.99 -11.62
N ASN A 345 -15.35 24.23 -11.43
CA ASN A 345 -16.42 24.55 -10.49
C ASN A 345 -17.74 23.87 -10.87
N GLY A 346 -17.99 23.72 -12.17
CA GLY A 346 -19.15 22.97 -12.68
C GLY A 346 -20.50 23.62 -12.32
N THR A 347 -20.51 24.94 -12.11
CA THR A 347 -21.72 25.72 -11.79
C THR A 347 -22.60 25.95 -13.01
N ARG A 348 -22.04 25.85 -14.23
CA ARG A 348 -22.70 26.03 -15.52
C ARG A 348 -22.48 24.80 -16.40
N ALA A 349 -23.35 24.60 -17.39
CA ALA A 349 -23.18 23.50 -18.34
C ALA A 349 -21.92 23.72 -19.19
N VAL A 350 -21.17 22.64 -19.49
CA VAL A 350 -19.90 22.72 -20.23
C VAL A 350 -20.10 23.45 -21.57
N GLY A 351 -21.15 23.10 -22.32
CA GLY A 351 -21.46 23.76 -23.59
C GLY A 351 -21.75 25.27 -23.48
N GLU A 352 -22.28 25.77 -22.37
CA GLU A 352 -22.52 27.21 -22.18
C GLU A 352 -21.21 27.95 -21.93
N VAL A 353 -20.36 27.39 -21.06
CA VAL A 353 -19.03 27.93 -20.77
C VAL A 353 -18.21 27.96 -22.06
N LEU A 354 -18.13 26.85 -22.79
CA LEU A 354 -17.34 26.78 -24.02
C LEU A 354 -17.81 27.79 -25.08
N LYS A 355 -19.11 28.05 -25.22
CA LYS A 355 -19.62 29.05 -26.16
C LYS A 355 -19.19 30.47 -25.83
N GLU A 356 -19.16 30.83 -24.54
CA GLU A 356 -18.74 32.16 -24.09
C GLU A 356 -17.28 32.47 -24.43
N TYR A 357 -16.42 31.45 -24.33
CA TYR A 357 -14.99 31.57 -24.63
C TYR A 357 -14.64 31.23 -26.10
N ASP A 358 -15.63 31.10 -26.98
CA ASP A 358 -15.45 30.71 -28.39
C ASP A 358 -14.61 29.41 -28.55
N ALA A 359 -14.97 28.42 -27.72
CA ALA A 359 -14.23 27.18 -27.51
C ALA A 359 -15.10 25.92 -27.72
N ASP A 360 -16.33 26.06 -28.21
CA ASP A 360 -17.23 24.95 -28.54
C ASP A 360 -17.04 24.52 -30.01
N PHE A 361 -16.09 23.62 -30.24
CA PHE A 361 -15.73 23.14 -31.58
C PHE A 361 -16.68 22.07 -32.14
N VAL A 362 -17.45 21.41 -31.26
CA VAL A 362 -18.36 20.31 -31.59
C VAL A 362 -19.70 20.48 -30.83
N PRO A 363 -20.51 21.49 -31.20
CA PRO A 363 -21.67 21.92 -30.41
C PRO A 363 -22.76 20.85 -30.25
N ASN A 364 -22.83 19.91 -31.19
CA ASN A 364 -23.81 18.82 -31.22
C ASN A 364 -23.36 17.56 -30.48
N SER A 365 -22.11 17.52 -29.99
CA SER A 365 -21.56 16.39 -29.23
C SER A 365 -21.85 16.52 -27.74
N ASP A 366 -21.60 15.43 -27.00
CA ASP A 366 -21.68 15.45 -25.54
C ASP A 366 -20.52 16.25 -24.90
N ASP A 367 -20.67 16.58 -23.62
CA ASP A 367 -19.73 17.42 -22.88
C ASP A 367 -18.31 16.84 -22.81
N ASN A 368 -18.14 15.51 -22.81
CA ASN A 368 -16.82 14.88 -22.74
C ASN A 368 -16.07 15.03 -24.06
N GLU A 369 -16.77 14.88 -25.19
CA GLU A 369 -16.18 15.07 -26.52
C GLU A 369 -15.86 16.56 -26.77
N LYS A 370 -16.71 17.47 -26.28
CA LYS A 370 -16.43 18.91 -26.30
C LYS A 370 -15.14 19.27 -25.56
N LEU A 371 -14.95 18.74 -24.34
CA LEU A 371 -13.71 18.90 -23.57
C LEU A 371 -12.52 18.29 -24.30
N PHE A 372 -12.71 17.14 -24.96
CA PHE A 372 -11.67 16.48 -25.75
C PHE A 372 -11.15 17.37 -26.88
N GLU A 373 -12.05 17.95 -27.67
CA GLU A 373 -11.70 18.85 -28.77
C GLU A 373 -11.08 20.18 -28.28
N LEU A 374 -11.53 20.70 -27.12
CA LEU A 374 -10.90 21.85 -26.46
C LEU A 374 -9.44 21.56 -26.10
N MET A 375 -9.17 20.44 -25.41
CA MET A 375 -7.82 20.15 -24.91
C MET A 375 -6.80 20.00 -26.04
N LEU A 376 -7.18 19.32 -27.14
CA LEU A 376 -6.30 19.18 -28.31
C LEU A 376 -6.01 20.50 -29.04
N ARG A 377 -6.69 21.59 -28.68
CA ARG A 377 -6.51 22.94 -29.21
C ARG A 377 -5.93 23.93 -28.20
N SER A 378 -5.84 23.56 -26.93
CA SER A 378 -5.34 24.41 -25.85
C SER A 378 -3.81 24.45 -25.83
N SER A 379 -3.23 25.64 -25.89
CA SER A 379 -1.79 25.85 -25.70
C SER A 379 -1.33 25.37 -24.31
N LEU A 380 -2.15 25.58 -23.28
CA LEU A 380 -1.87 25.19 -21.90
C LEU A 380 -1.83 23.66 -21.73
N PHE A 381 -2.73 22.94 -22.39
CA PHE A 381 -2.68 21.48 -22.45
C PHE A 381 -1.46 20.98 -23.26
N GLY A 382 -1.10 21.69 -24.33
CA GLY A 382 0.14 21.45 -25.06
C GLY A 382 1.38 21.57 -24.18
N LYS A 383 1.46 22.60 -23.32
CA LYS A 383 2.52 22.76 -22.31
C LYS A 383 2.49 21.64 -21.26
N LEU A 384 1.30 21.29 -20.76
CA LEU A 384 1.13 20.19 -19.79
C LEU A 384 1.78 18.91 -20.30
N ARG A 385 1.52 18.53 -21.55
CA ARG A 385 2.13 17.33 -22.19
C ARG A 385 3.65 17.40 -22.31
N GLN A 386 4.22 18.58 -22.51
CA GLN A 386 5.67 18.74 -22.59
C GLN A 386 6.33 18.60 -21.21
N VAL A 387 5.66 19.10 -20.16
CA VAL A 387 6.18 19.09 -18.79
C VAL A 387 5.96 17.74 -18.10
N ALA A 388 4.92 17.01 -18.46
CA ALA A 388 4.52 15.71 -17.90
C ALA A 388 5.43 14.52 -18.29
N ASN A 389 6.73 14.75 -18.39
CA ASN A 389 7.73 13.70 -18.58
C ASN A 389 8.17 13.17 -17.20
N GLY A 390 7.50 12.12 -16.73
CA GLY A 390 7.77 11.49 -15.44
C GLY A 390 7.04 12.13 -14.25
N ALA A 391 7.16 11.49 -13.09
CA ALA A 391 6.47 11.92 -11.87
C ALA A 391 7.13 13.15 -11.24
N LYS A 392 6.36 14.26 -11.14
CA LYS A 392 6.78 15.53 -10.52
C LYS A 392 5.74 15.99 -9.50
N THR A 393 6.11 16.84 -8.54
CA THR A 393 5.08 17.42 -7.66
C THR A 393 4.19 18.39 -8.44
N VAL A 394 2.94 18.57 -8.00
CA VAL A 394 2.01 19.53 -8.61
C VAL A 394 2.62 20.94 -8.66
N SER A 395 3.27 21.37 -7.57
CA SER A 395 3.92 22.69 -7.51
C SER A 395 5.11 22.83 -8.48
N GLN A 396 5.90 21.77 -8.67
CA GLN A 396 7.00 21.77 -9.64
C GLN A 396 6.47 21.90 -11.07
N MET A 397 5.46 21.10 -11.41
CA MET A 397 4.84 21.10 -12.74
C MET A 397 4.17 22.45 -13.04
N ALA A 398 3.48 23.05 -12.06
CA ALA A 398 2.88 24.37 -12.19
C ALA A 398 3.93 25.46 -12.47
N GLY A 399 5.06 25.42 -11.74
CA GLY A 399 6.18 26.33 -11.95
C GLY A 399 6.83 26.20 -13.33
N GLU A 400 7.01 24.99 -13.84
CA GLU A 400 7.53 24.77 -15.22
C GLU A 400 6.56 25.23 -16.31
N MET A 401 5.25 25.21 -16.02
CA MET A 401 4.20 25.68 -16.94
C MET A 401 3.95 27.20 -16.86
N ASP A 402 4.56 27.89 -15.89
CA ASP A 402 4.33 29.30 -15.55
C ASP A 402 2.86 29.59 -15.20
N VAL A 403 2.27 28.74 -14.36
CA VAL A 403 0.89 28.88 -13.85
C VAL A 403 0.82 28.60 -12.35
N SER A 404 -0.28 28.98 -11.70
CA SER A 404 -0.53 28.58 -10.32
C SER A 404 -0.89 27.09 -10.22
N SER A 405 -0.65 26.47 -9.06
CA SER A 405 -1.05 25.09 -8.79
C SER A 405 -2.56 24.86 -8.95
N GLU A 406 -3.38 25.88 -8.63
CA GLU A 406 -4.84 25.83 -8.80
C GLU A 406 -5.22 25.71 -10.28
N VAL A 407 -4.65 26.55 -11.15
CA VAL A 407 -4.91 26.51 -12.60
C VAL A 407 -4.50 25.17 -13.20
N LEU A 408 -3.37 24.61 -12.75
CA LEU A 408 -2.95 23.27 -13.16
C LEU A 408 -3.98 22.19 -12.75
N ILE A 409 -4.49 22.24 -11.52
CA ILE A 409 -5.53 21.31 -11.04
C ILE A 409 -6.81 21.44 -11.88
N TYR A 410 -7.24 22.66 -12.18
CA TYR A 410 -8.43 22.92 -13.01
C TYR A 410 -8.28 22.33 -14.41
N LEU A 411 -7.13 22.57 -15.04
CA LEU A 411 -6.79 22.03 -16.35
C LEU A 411 -6.80 20.49 -16.34
N ILE A 412 -6.16 19.86 -15.36
CA ILE A 412 -6.09 18.40 -15.26
C ILE A 412 -7.49 17.80 -15.05
N ALA A 413 -8.30 18.41 -14.18
CA ALA A 413 -9.65 17.94 -13.89
C ALA A 413 -10.56 18.00 -15.13
N ALA A 414 -10.48 19.09 -15.91
CA ALA A 414 -11.17 19.20 -17.19
C ALA A 414 -10.63 18.17 -18.22
N SER A 415 -9.30 18.02 -18.28
CA SER A 415 -8.64 17.07 -19.18
C SER A 415 -8.94 15.59 -18.84
N ALA A 416 -9.18 15.27 -17.57
CA ALA A 416 -9.55 13.91 -17.13
C ALA A 416 -10.96 13.51 -17.56
N LYS A 417 -11.86 14.49 -17.75
CA LYS A 417 -13.22 14.29 -18.27
C LYS A 417 -13.27 14.20 -19.80
N ALA A 418 -12.24 14.68 -20.50
CA ALA A 418 -12.16 14.59 -21.94
C ALA A 418 -12.11 13.14 -22.42
N VAL A 419 -13.21 12.67 -23.01
CA VAL A 419 -13.37 11.30 -23.53
C VAL A 419 -13.97 11.36 -24.91
N LYS A 420 -13.42 10.61 -25.85
CA LYS A 420 -13.95 10.43 -27.20
C LYS A 420 -13.88 8.94 -27.57
N ASP A 421 -14.95 8.40 -28.14
CA ASP A 421 -15.05 6.97 -28.51
C ASP A 421 -14.67 6.00 -27.36
N GLY A 422 -15.03 6.35 -26.12
CA GLY A 422 -14.73 5.56 -24.92
C GLY A 422 -13.27 5.63 -24.45
N ALA A 423 -12.40 6.40 -25.11
CA ALA A 423 -11.01 6.62 -24.75
C ALA A 423 -10.81 7.99 -24.08
N SER A 424 -10.32 7.97 -22.83
CA SER A 424 -9.96 9.19 -22.08
C SER A 424 -8.68 9.81 -22.64
N LEU A 425 -8.62 11.13 -22.75
CA LEU A 425 -7.48 11.86 -23.31
C LEU A 425 -6.21 11.74 -22.45
N ILE A 426 -6.38 11.82 -21.13
CA ILE A 426 -5.32 11.59 -20.14
C ILE A 426 -5.87 10.82 -18.95
N LYS A 427 -4.97 10.18 -18.20
CA LYS A 427 -5.29 9.54 -16.91
C LYS A 427 -4.36 10.07 -15.83
N PRO A 428 -4.74 11.16 -15.13
CA PRO A 428 -3.93 11.68 -14.05
C PRO A 428 -3.97 10.72 -12.86
N ARG A 429 -2.79 10.45 -12.31
CA ARG A 429 -2.59 9.69 -11.07
C ARG A 429 -1.87 10.59 -10.09
N TYR A 430 -2.43 10.72 -8.89
CA TYR A 430 -1.81 11.45 -7.80
C TYR A 430 -1.22 10.46 -6.80
N HIS A 431 0.06 10.65 -6.46
CA HIS A 431 0.77 9.83 -5.50
C HIS A 431 1.20 10.70 -4.33
N PHE A 432 0.77 10.33 -3.13
CA PHE A 432 1.22 10.94 -1.89
C PHE A 432 1.89 9.87 -1.05
N PHE A 433 3.12 10.16 -0.60
CA PHE A 433 3.92 9.20 0.15
C PHE A 433 3.98 9.64 1.60
N LEU A 434 3.55 8.74 2.48
CA LEU A 434 3.78 8.83 3.92
C LEU A 434 4.96 7.94 4.30
N ARG A 435 5.79 8.43 5.22
CA ARG A 435 6.91 7.69 5.79
C ARG A 435 6.63 7.41 7.26
N ALA A 436 6.85 6.15 7.67
CA ALA A 436 6.88 5.80 9.09
C ALA A 436 8.13 6.43 9.75
N LEU A 437 7.95 6.92 10.97
CA LEU A 437 9.07 7.46 11.75
C LEU A 437 10.02 6.33 12.15
N GLU A 438 11.33 6.62 12.15
CA GLU A 438 12.33 5.65 12.65
C GLU A 438 12.30 5.54 14.17
N GLY A 439 11.79 6.57 14.84
CA GLY A 439 11.76 6.74 16.28
C GLY A 439 11.79 8.22 16.63
N VAL A 440 11.74 8.52 17.92
CA VAL A 440 11.96 9.87 18.46
C VAL A 440 13.31 9.87 19.15
N PHE A 441 14.14 10.86 18.87
CA PHE A 441 15.50 10.93 19.38
C PHE A 441 15.76 12.30 20.00
N ILE A 442 16.30 12.37 21.20
CA ILE A 442 16.43 13.62 21.98
C ILE A 442 17.86 13.85 22.46
N THR A 443 18.27 15.12 22.58
CA THR A 443 19.50 15.52 23.29
C THR A 443 19.16 15.97 24.69
N LEU A 444 19.90 15.47 25.69
CA LEU A 444 19.74 15.90 27.08
C LEU A 444 20.77 16.96 27.51
N ALA A 445 21.83 17.15 26.73
CA ALA A 445 22.88 18.14 26.99
C ALA A 445 22.72 19.38 26.09
N GLY A 446 23.19 20.52 26.62
CA GLY A 446 23.21 21.78 25.89
C GLY A 446 21.82 22.26 25.53
N GLU A 447 21.57 22.45 24.23
CA GLU A 447 20.26 22.82 23.71
C GLU A 447 19.43 21.55 23.53
N ARG A 448 18.36 21.41 24.33
CA ARG A 448 17.45 20.27 24.29
C ARG A 448 16.71 20.28 22.98
N ASP A 449 17.00 19.31 22.13
CA ASP A 449 16.54 19.23 20.74
C ASP A 449 15.98 17.85 20.42
N LEU A 450 15.24 17.74 19.32
CA LEU A 450 14.53 16.52 18.93
C LEU A 450 14.69 16.19 17.45
N TYR A 451 14.93 14.91 17.16
CA TYR A 451 15.11 14.35 15.84
C TYR A 451 14.13 13.18 15.62
N LEU A 452 13.67 13.04 14.38
CA LEU A 452 12.75 11.97 13.95
C LEU A 452 13.42 10.91 13.05
N THR A 453 14.72 11.08 12.85
CA THR A 453 15.61 10.18 12.14
C THR A 453 16.72 9.79 13.10
N ARG A 454 17.16 8.53 13.03
CA ARG A 454 18.19 8.03 13.94
C ARG A 454 19.48 8.81 13.78
N LYS A 455 19.99 9.31 14.91
CA LYS A 455 21.22 10.10 15.01
C LYS A 455 21.93 9.67 16.28
N GLN A 456 23.25 9.44 16.21
CA GLN A 456 24.05 9.06 17.39
C GLN A 456 24.55 10.27 18.17
N TYR A 457 24.92 11.33 17.45
CA TYR A 457 25.45 12.58 18.02
C TYR A 457 24.87 13.77 17.29
N ASP A 458 24.59 14.87 18.00
CA ASP A 458 24.19 16.13 17.39
C ASP A 458 25.36 16.81 16.64
N GLU A 459 25.11 17.97 16.02
CA GLU A 459 26.15 18.72 15.29
C GLU A 459 27.27 19.26 16.20
N LYS A 460 27.01 19.35 17.51
CA LYS A 460 27.95 19.81 18.53
C LYS A 460 28.69 18.65 19.20
N GLY A 461 28.41 17.40 18.81
CA GLY A 461 29.03 16.18 19.35
C GLY A 461 28.37 15.62 20.61
N ASN A 462 27.21 16.15 21.04
CA ASN A 462 26.48 15.62 22.19
C ASN A 462 25.75 14.32 21.80
N PRO A 463 25.69 13.32 22.69
CA PRO A 463 24.97 12.08 22.45
C PRO A 463 23.47 12.34 22.31
N VAL A 464 22.86 11.59 21.40
CA VAL A 464 21.42 11.60 21.15
C VAL A 464 20.86 10.27 21.65
N PHE A 465 19.73 10.32 22.34
CA PHE A 465 19.12 9.15 22.97
C PHE A 465 17.78 8.82 22.32
N GLU A 466 17.50 7.54 22.12
CA GLU A 466 16.18 7.09 21.64
C GLU A 466 15.15 7.25 22.77
N CYS A 467 14.08 7.98 22.47
CA CYS A 467 13.02 8.35 23.40
C CYS A 467 11.84 7.38 23.25
N ALA A 468 11.48 6.75 24.37
CA ALA A 468 10.22 6.07 24.57
C ALA A 468 9.36 6.89 25.56
N ILE A 469 8.07 6.57 25.63
CA ILE A 469 7.15 7.19 26.59
C ILE A 469 6.35 6.13 27.34
N CYS A 470 5.91 6.48 28.55
CA CYS A 470 4.86 5.73 29.22
C CYS A 470 3.49 6.08 28.60
N GLU A 471 2.74 5.07 28.16
CA GLU A 471 1.40 5.26 27.57
C GLU A 471 0.37 5.84 28.57
N ASP A 472 0.56 5.61 29.88
CA ASP A 472 -0.36 6.08 30.93
C ASP A 472 -0.12 7.54 31.34
N CYS A 473 1.15 7.93 31.53
CA CYS A 473 1.51 9.23 32.10
C CYS A 473 2.35 10.15 31.19
N GLY A 474 2.79 9.67 30.03
CA GLY A 474 3.59 10.43 29.06
C GLY A 474 5.03 10.72 29.51
N ARG A 475 5.50 10.16 30.63
CA ARG A 475 6.89 10.35 31.09
C ARG A 475 7.88 9.76 30.09
N ILE A 476 8.99 10.46 29.91
CA ILE A 476 10.07 10.07 29.00
C ILE A 476 10.85 8.91 29.60
N ALA A 477 11.12 7.91 28.77
CA ALA A 477 12.09 6.86 29.01
C ALA A 477 13.16 6.86 27.92
N LEU A 478 14.39 6.55 28.27
CA LEU A 478 15.47 6.34 27.31
C LEU A 478 15.52 4.85 26.97
N ALA A 479 15.43 4.52 25.69
CA ALA A 479 15.51 3.16 25.18
C ALA A 479 16.95 2.86 24.73
N GLY A 480 17.53 1.77 25.22
CA GLY A 480 18.88 1.39 24.83
C GLY A 480 19.39 0.17 25.56
N LYS A 481 20.67 -0.14 25.31
CA LYS A 481 21.39 -1.19 26.04
C LYS A 481 22.54 -0.56 26.83
N SER A 482 22.62 -0.86 28.11
CA SER A 482 23.77 -0.51 28.93
C SER A 482 24.94 -1.46 28.61
N ASP A 483 26.06 -0.93 28.11
CA ASP A 483 27.31 -1.70 27.90
C ASP A 483 28.36 -1.30 28.94
N ASN A 484 27.98 -1.35 30.22
CA ASN A 484 28.75 -0.99 31.43
C ASN A 484 29.53 0.35 31.42
N GLU A 485 29.42 1.15 30.36
CA GLU A 485 30.09 2.45 30.24
C GLU A 485 29.25 3.51 29.52
N ARG A 486 28.31 3.13 28.65
CA ARG A 486 27.42 4.07 27.92
C ARG A 486 26.07 3.44 27.59
N LEU A 487 25.06 4.30 27.43
CA LEU A 487 23.77 3.89 26.89
C LEU A 487 23.83 3.92 25.36
N LEU A 488 23.78 2.73 24.73
CA LEU A 488 23.85 2.57 23.28
C LEU A 488 22.46 2.49 22.65
N HIS A 489 22.33 2.97 21.41
CA HIS A 489 21.10 2.77 20.62
C HIS A 489 20.82 1.28 20.39
N PRO A 490 19.54 0.86 20.38
CA PRO A 490 19.14 -0.46 19.92
C PRO A 490 19.62 -0.69 18.48
N ARG A 491 20.25 -1.84 18.19
CA ARG A 491 20.88 -2.08 16.87
C ARG A 491 19.90 -2.13 15.70
N GLN A 492 18.61 -2.37 15.95
CA GLN A 492 17.47 -2.19 15.05
C GLN A 492 16.19 -2.38 15.88
N GLY A 493 15.03 -1.91 15.37
CA GLY A 493 13.77 -1.82 16.11
C GLY A 493 13.45 -3.05 16.98
N PHE A 494 12.96 -2.77 18.20
CA PHE A 494 12.57 -3.76 19.22
C PHE A 494 13.45 -5.02 19.25
N ASP A 495 14.75 -4.85 19.54
CA ASP A 495 15.57 -5.96 20.04
C ASP A 495 14.95 -6.44 21.35
N ASP A 496 14.72 -7.74 21.50
CA ASP A 496 14.13 -8.37 22.70
C ASP A 496 14.92 -8.03 24.00
N ASN A 497 16.14 -7.49 23.88
CA ASN A 497 16.98 -7.05 24.99
C ASN A 497 17.05 -5.52 25.18
N THR A 498 16.08 -4.77 24.65
CA THR A 498 16.05 -3.30 24.83
C THR A 498 15.62 -2.94 26.25
N GLU A 499 16.46 -2.19 26.97
CA GLU A 499 16.17 -1.71 28.32
C GLU A 499 15.55 -0.30 28.26
N PHE A 500 14.63 -0.03 29.19
CA PHE A 500 13.97 1.27 29.30
C PHE A 500 14.32 1.96 30.63
N PHE A 501 14.81 3.20 30.55
CA PHE A 501 15.23 4.00 31.69
C PHE A 501 14.39 5.27 31.81
N LEU A 502 13.44 5.33 32.75
CA LEU A 502 12.58 6.50 32.96
C LEU A 502 13.36 7.67 33.54
N VAL A 503 13.16 8.87 32.98
CA VAL A 503 13.76 10.12 33.46
C VAL A 503 13.00 10.63 34.69
N LYS A 504 13.69 10.82 35.82
CA LYS A 504 13.10 11.39 37.05
C LYS A 504 12.94 12.92 36.90
N GLN A 505 11.85 13.47 37.44
CA GLN A 505 11.63 14.92 37.46
C GLN A 505 12.30 15.57 38.68
N ASP A 506 12.73 16.83 38.55
CA ASP A 506 13.41 17.56 39.65
C ASP A 506 12.55 17.65 40.92
N SER A 507 11.21 17.64 40.82
CA SER A 507 10.31 17.60 41.99
C SER A 507 10.38 16.30 42.80
N GLU A 508 10.94 15.22 42.25
CA GLU A 508 11.19 13.96 42.94
C GLU A 508 12.57 13.92 43.63
N THR A 509 13.40 14.96 43.44
CA THR A 509 14.75 15.03 44.03
C THR A 509 14.77 15.57 45.47
N GLY A 510 13.65 16.11 45.96
CA GLY A 510 13.55 16.79 47.26
C GLY A 510 13.46 15.88 48.50
N PHE A 511 13.46 14.56 48.38
CA PHE A 511 13.34 13.65 49.53
C PHE A 511 14.68 13.22 50.15
N PHE A 512 15.80 13.80 49.71
CA PHE A 512 17.12 13.54 50.31
C PHE A 512 17.78 14.84 50.77
N SER A 513 17.13 15.54 51.71
CA SER A 513 17.85 16.42 52.63
C SER A 513 18.36 15.57 53.80
N ASN A 514 19.68 15.54 53.97
CA ASN A 514 20.35 14.96 55.13
C ASN A 514 19.83 15.58 56.43
N GLU A 515 19.06 14.84 57.24
CA GLU A 515 19.00 15.02 58.69
C GLU A 515 18.89 13.64 59.35
N ASP A 516 19.66 13.49 60.43
CA ASP A 516 19.98 12.25 61.15
C ASP A 516 18.81 11.67 61.98
N ASP A 517 18.96 10.38 62.31
CA ASP A 517 18.42 9.66 63.47
C ASP A 517 16.90 9.61 63.71
N GLU A 518 16.27 8.46 63.41
CA GLU A 518 15.42 7.73 64.37
C GLU A 518 15.09 6.29 63.87
N GLN A 519 14.88 5.39 64.83
CA GLN A 519 14.85 3.92 64.75
C GLN A 519 13.81 3.30 63.80
N PRO A 520 13.99 2.02 63.38
CA PRO A 520 13.08 1.34 62.47
C PRO A 520 11.82 0.88 63.21
N ASN A 521 10.66 1.28 62.72
CA ASN A 521 9.39 0.59 62.99
C ASN A 521 8.94 -0.10 61.71
N ASP A 522 8.81 -1.42 61.81
CA ASP A 522 8.24 -2.32 60.83
C ASP A 522 6.78 -1.97 60.55
N GLU A 523 6.45 -1.49 59.34
CA GLU A 523 5.22 -1.88 58.65
C GLU A 523 5.52 -2.04 57.14
N ASP A 524 5.04 -3.16 56.63
CA ASP A 524 5.31 -3.81 55.35
C ASP A 524 4.70 -3.02 54.17
N ASP A 525 5.51 -2.21 53.49
CA ASP A 525 5.34 -1.83 52.09
C ASP A 525 6.73 -1.71 51.44
N GLY A 526 7.09 -2.73 50.64
CA GLY A 526 8.42 -2.97 50.10
C GLY A 526 9.06 -1.79 49.36
N ASP A 527 9.83 -1.01 50.11
CA ASP A 527 10.63 0.12 49.65
C ASP A 527 11.86 -0.39 48.87
N SER A 528 11.68 -0.66 47.58
CA SER A 528 12.79 -0.94 46.64
C SER A 528 13.53 0.34 46.23
N ARG A 529 13.94 1.14 47.22
CA ARG A 529 14.75 2.36 47.05
C ARG A 529 16.22 1.98 46.88
N GLY A 530 16.69 1.97 45.64
CA GLY A 530 18.13 2.00 45.31
C GLY A 530 18.61 0.98 44.28
N GLU A 531 17.93 -0.16 44.09
CA GLU A 531 18.44 -1.24 43.20
C GLU A 531 18.24 -0.98 41.69
N ASN A 532 17.37 -0.03 41.32
CA ASN A 532 17.03 0.27 39.93
C ASN A 532 17.26 1.74 39.54
N ASP A 533 17.99 2.49 40.37
CA ASP A 533 18.29 3.90 40.11
C ASP A 533 19.65 4.06 39.44
N TYR A 534 19.69 4.86 38.39
CA TYR A 534 20.87 5.10 37.55
C TYR A 534 21.12 6.59 37.39
N ILE A 535 22.37 6.95 37.12
CA ILE A 535 22.80 8.29 36.76
C ILE A 535 23.35 8.25 35.34
N LEU A 536 22.90 9.18 34.50
CA LEU A 536 23.39 9.38 33.14
C LEU A 536 24.07 10.74 32.99
N CYS A 537 25.25 10.76 32.40
CA CYS A 537 25.87 12.00 31.93
C CYS A 537 25.27 12.40 30.57
N PRO A 538 24.60 13.57 30.47
CA PRO A 538 23.97 13.97 29.21
C PRO A 538 24.98 14.36 28.13
N VAL A 539 26.25 14.63 28.48
CA VAL A 539 27.31 15.10 27.56
C VAL A 539 28.10 13.95 26.94
N CYS A 540 28.38 12.88 27.69
CA CYS A 540 29.14 11.74 27.16
C CYS A 540 28.35 10.43 27.05
N GLY A 541 27.10 10.41 27.56
CA GLY A 541 26.21 9.25 27.51
C GLY A 541 26.60 8.13 28.46
N LYS A 542 27.54 8.37 29.38
CA LYS A 542 27.94 7.40 30.40
C LYS A 542 26.81 7.20 31.39
N ILE A 543 26.48 5.94 31.67
CA ILE A 543 25.39 5.52 32.56
C ILE A 543 25.93 4.55 33.60
N GLU A 544 25.54 4.71 34.87
CA GLU A 544 25.97 3.85 35.98
C GLU A 544 24.90 3.81 37.07
N MET A 545 24.90 2.77 37.91
CA MET A 545 24.01 2.70 39.08
C MET A 545 24.29 3.84 40.08
N ASP A 546 23.24 4.47 40.60
CA ASP A 546 23.33 5.62 41.53
C ASP A 546 24.16 5.28 42.78
N SER A 547 24.03 4.05 43.28
CA SER A 547 24.80 3.53 44.42
C SER A 547 26.32 3.53 44.21
N MET A 548 26.79 3.40 42.97
CA MET A 548 28.23 3.35 42.63
C MET A 548 28.85 4.74 42.44
N VAL A 549 28.03 5.79 42.24
CA VAL A 549 28.48 7.16 41.93
C VAL A 549 28.57 8.05 43.19
N ARG A 550 28.15 7.55 44.37
CA ARG A 550 28.05 8.31 45.63
C ARG A 550 29.32 9.04 46.08
N HIS A 551 30.50 8.57 45.67
CA HIS A 551 31.79 9.13 46.11
C HIS A 551 32.77 9.46 44.98
N THR A 552 32.44 9.15 43.72
CA THR A 552 33.31 9.40 42.56
C THR A 552 32.47 9.99 41.43
N PRO A 553 32.90 11.10 40.80
CA PRO A 553 32.16 11.64 39.66
C PRO A 553 32.11 10.62 38.52
N LEU A 554 30.93 10.49 37.90
CA LEU A 554 30.68 9.56 36.79
C LEU A 554 31.66 9.76 35.61
N CYS A 555 32.00 11.01 35.34
CA CYS A 555 32.98 11.44 34.32
C CYS A 555 33.51 12.85 34.62
N GLU A 556 34.39 13.37 33.77
CA GLU A 556 35.00 14.70 33.90
C GLU A 556 34.02 15.87 33.60
N HIS A 557 32.82 15.60 33.10
CA HIS A 557 31.80 16.61 32.75
C HIS A 557 30.96 17.11 33.94
N GLY A 558 31.53 17.13 35.15
CA GLY A 558 30.81 17.45 36.40
C GLY A 558 30.21 18.86 36.48
N SER A 559 30.48 19.74 35.51
CA SER A 559 29.82 21.04 35.35
C SER A 559 28.38 20.96 34.82
N TYR A 560 27.97 19.81 34.27
CA TYR A 560 26.59 19.57 33.82
C TYR A 560 25.83 18.72 34.84
N PRO A 561 24.57 19.07 35.18
CA PRO A 561 23.76 18.25 36.08
C PRO A 561 23.53 16.88 35.45
N TYR A 562 23.85 15.82 36.19
CA TYR A 562 23.55 14.46 35.75
C TYR A 562 22.05 14.19 35.76
N ILE A 563 21.60 13.35 34.83
CA ILE A 563 20.19 12.95 34.74
C ILE A 563 19.98 11.70 35.57
N ARG A 564 19.06 11.75 36.53
CA ARG A 564 18.64 10.59 37.31
C ARG A 564 17.61 9.78 36.55
N LEU A 565 17.84 8.49 36.47
CA LEU A 565 17.02 7.53 35.74
C LEU A 565 16.55 6.42 36.66
N ARG A 566 15.40 5.81 36.35
CA ARG A 566 14.94 4.57 36.97
C ARG A 566 14.70 3.51 35.92
N LYS A 567 15.37 2.37 36.03
CA LYS A 567 15.17 1.23 35.11
C LYS A 567 13.76 0.66 35.30
N ALA A 568 13.03 0.51 34.21
CA ALA A 568 11.69 -0.04 34.21
C ALA A 568 11.72 -1.56 34.45
N LYS A 569 10.71 -2.10 35.15
CA LYS A 569 10.56 -3.55 35.36
C LYS A 569 9.87 -4.17 34.15
N GLU A 570 10.42 -5.27 33.62
CA GLU A 570 9.80 -6.04 32.55
C GLU A 570 8.60 -6.85 33.07
N ARG A 571 7.47 -6.78 32.36
CA ARG A 571 6.30 -7.63 32.60
C ARG A 571 6.42 -8.92 31.78
N LYS A 572 5.72 -9.99 32.21
CA LYS A 572 5.70 -11.32 31.56
C LYS A 572 5.25 -11.33 30.09
N ASN A 573 4.67 -10.24 29.60
CA ASN A 573 4.23 -10.05 28.22
C ASN A 573 5.23 -9.24 27.36
N GLY A 574 6.40 -8.88 27.89
CA GLY A 574 7.43 -8.09 27.19
C GLY A 574 7.30 -6.57 27.36
N ASN A 575 6.25 -6.05 28.00
CA ASN A 575 6.07 -4.61 28.22
C ASN A 575 6.75 -4.15 29.52
N ALA A 576 7.34 -2.96 29.53
CA ALA A 576 7.93 -2.38 30.74
C ALA A 576 6.86 -1.61 31.56
N SER A 577 6.89 -1.72 32.89
CA SER A 577 5.98 -0.95 33.77
C SER A 577 6.59 0.37 34.20
N CYS A 578 5.83 1.47 34.03
CA CYS A 578 6.13 2.71 34.73
C CYS A 578 6.00 2.48 36.25
N PRO A 579 7.06 2.75 37.03
CA PRO A 579 7.09 2.52 38.46
C PRO A 579 6.32 3.56 39.28
#